data_AF-A0A8J4TX02-F1
#
_entry.id   AF-A0A8J4TX02-F1
#
_cell.length_a   1.000
_cell.length_b   1.000
_cell.length_c   1.000
_cell.angle_alpha   90.00
_cell.angle_beta   90.00
_cell.angle_gamma   90.00
#
_symmetry.space_group_name_H-M   'P 1'
#
loop_
_entity.id
_entity.type
_entity.pdbx_description
1 polymer ?
#
loop_
_entity_poly.entity_id
_entity_poly.type
_entity_poly.pdbx_seq_one_letter_code
_entity_poly.pdbx_strand_id
1 'polypeptide(L)'
;MDEAASQLERDHVHSVYERIAPYFNDTRYKAWPRVKQFLLEQEPGSIVADVGCGNGKYLHINESIFKMGCDVCRPLVDSAWSRGHEVQLCDGLRLPYRDGCFDAMLSIA
;
A
#
# COMPACT_ATOMS: atom_id res chain seq x y z
N MET A 1 15.65 0.90 17.97
CA MET A 1 15.59 -0.30 17.12
C MET A 1 17.01 -0.80 17.02
N ASP A 2 17.22 -2.10 17.24
CA ASP A 2 18.55 -2.70 17.18
C ASP A 2 19.11 -2.49 15.76
N GLU A 3 20.29 -1.89 15.64
CA GLU A 3 20.92 -1.57 14.36
C GLU A 3 21.14 -2.82 13.51
N ALA A 4 21.42 -3.96 14.16
CA ALA A 4 21.53 -5.26 13.50
C ALA A 4 20.19 -5.73 12.91
N ALA A 5 19.08 -5.53 13.63
CA ALA A 5 17.75 -5.90 13.14
C ALA A 5 17.34 -5.04 11.94
N SER A 6 17.61 -3.73 11.97
CA SER A 6 17.34 -2.84 10.83
C SER A 6 18.18 -3.19 9.61
N GLN A 7 19.42 -3.65 9.79
CA GLN A 7 20.25 -4.10 8.67
C GLN A 7 19.71 -5.39 8.05
N LEU A 8 19.31 -6.37 8.88
CA LEU A 8 18.68 -7.60 8.40
C LEU A 8 17.41 -7.33 7.61
N GLU A 9 16.55 -6.42 8.09
CA GLU A 9 15.33 -6.00 7.38
C GLU A 9 15.65 -5.38 6.01
N ARG A 10 16.64 -4.48 5.96
CA ARG A 10 17.06 -3.86 4.69
C ARG A 10 17.53 -4.92 3.68
N ASP A 11 18.42 -5.82 4.11
CA ASP A 11 19.08 -6.77 3.20
C ASP A 11 18.14 -7.89 2.74
N HIS A 12 17.27 -8.37 3.63
CA HIS A 12 16.45 -9.55 3.38
C HIS A 12 14.98 -9.24 3.02
N VAL A 13 14.51 -8.03 3.31
CA VAL A 13 13.14 -7.61 2.95
C VAL A 13 13.20 -6.52 1.90
N HIS A 14 13.71 -5.33 2.23
CA HIS A 14 13.63 -4.17 1.33
C HIS A 14 14.34 -4.44 0.00
N SER A 15 15.61 -4.86 0.03
CA SER A 15 16.38 -5.17 -1.18
C SER A 15 15.78 -6.30 -2.01
N VAL A 16 15.11 -7.27 -1.37
CA VAL A 16 14.42 -8.35 -2.09
C VAL A 16 13.21 -7.79 -2.83
N TYR A 17 12.35 -7.02 -2.16
CA TYR A 17 11.17 -6.40 -2.76
C TYR A 17 11.54 -5.47 -3.91
N GLU A 18 12.55 -4.61 -3.75
CA GLU A 18 13.03 -3.73 -4.83
C GLU A 18 13.49 -4.52 -6.05
N ARG A 19 14.22 -5.62 -5.84
CA ARG A 19 14.73 -6.47 -6.93
C ARG A 19 13.61 -7.22 -7.67
N ILE A 20 12.57 -7.66 -6.98
CA ILE A 20 11.48 -8.44 -7.58
C ILE A 20 10.30 -7.57 -8.05
N ALA A 21 10.23 -6.30 -7.66
CA ALA A 21 9.13 -5.39 -7.99
C ALA A 21 8.80 -5.29 -9.49
N PRO A 22 9.76 -5.28 -10.44
CA PRO A 22 9.45 -5.29 -11.87
C PRO A 22 8.64 -6.53 -12.32
N TYR A 23 8.78 -7.64 -11.61
CA TYR A 23 8.09 -8.92 -11.90
C TYR A 23 6.82 -9.10 -11.07
N PHE A 24 6.42 -8.11 -10.27
CA PHE A 24 5.32 -8.21 -9.32
C PHE A 24 3.91 -8.20 -9.95
N ASN A 25 3.81 -8.27 -11.28
CA ASN A 25 2.57 -8.00 -12.02
C ASN A 25 1.74 -9.21 -12.47
N ASP A 26 2.20 -10.46 -12.32
CA ASP A 26 1.57 -11.55 -13.11
C ASP A 26 0.65 -12.54 -12.38
N THR A 27 0.59 -12.62 -11.05
CA THR A 27 -0.18 -13.72 -10.39
C THR A 27 -1.12 -13.32 -9.26
N ARG A 28 -1.10 -12.06 -8.79
CA ARG A 28 -1.87 -11.62 -7.61
C ARG A 28 -2.97 -10.58 -7.87
N TYR A 29 -3.37 -10.36 -9.12
CA TYR A 29 -4.32 -9.32 -9.51
C TYR A 29 -5.69 -9.42 -8.81
N LYS A 30 -6.12 -10.63 -8.41
CA LYS A 30 -7.44 -10.82 -7.83
C LYS A 30 -7.50 -10.25 -6.40
N ALA A 31 -8.24 -9.15 -6.25
CA ALA A 31 -8.63 -8.62 -4.94
C ALA A 31 -9.26 -9.72 -4.09
N TRP A 32 -8.80 -9.85 -2.84
CA TRP A 32 -9.40 -10.80 -1.92
C TRP A 32 -10.86 -10.41 -1.68
N PRO A 33 -11.83 -11.36 -1.79
CA PRO A 33 -13.25 -11.01 -1.76
C PRO A 33 -13.67 -10.19 -0.55
N ARG A 34 -13.15 -10.51 0.65
CA ARG A 34 -13.47 -9.77 1.88
C ARG A 34 -12.87 -8.36 1.93
N VAL A 35 -11.67 -8.16 1.40
CA VAL A 35 -11.05 -6.83 1.31
C VAL A 35 -11.81 -5.98 0.30
N LYS A 36 -12.17 -6.57 -0.85
CA LYS A 36 -13.00 -5.90 -1.85
C LYS A 36 -14.36 -5.50 -1.27
N GLN A 37 -15.03 -6.40 -0.55
CA GLN A 37 -16.30 -6.13 0.10
C GLN A 37 -16.16 -4.99 1.11
N PHE A 38 -15.17 -5.05 2.00
CA PHE A 38 -14.86 -3.99 2.96
C PHE A 38 -14.74 -2.61 2.29
N LEU A 39 -13.99 -2.51 1.19
CA LEU A 39 -13.84 -1.25 0.45
C LEU A 39 -15.14 -0.78 -0.23
N LEU A 40 -15.96 -1.70 -0.72
CA LEU A 40 -17.25 -1.39 -1.35
C LEU A 40 -18.33 -0.96 -0.34
N GLU A 41 -18.19 -1.38 0.91
CA GLU A 41 -19.11 -1.04 2.01
C GLU A 41 -18.78 0.32 2.67
N GLN A 42 -17.69 0.98 2.28
CA GLN A 42 -17.38 2.32 2.78
C GLN A 42 -18.35 3.37 2.22
N GLU A 43 -18.71 4.33 3.07
CA GLU A 43 -19.60 5.43 2.70
C GLU A 43 -18.99 6.31 1.61
N PRO A 44 -19.77 6.80 0.62
CA PRO A 44 -19.28 7.75 -0.38
C PRO A 44 -18.60 8.96 0.26
N GLY A 45 -17.43 9.32 -0.27
CA GLY A 45 -16.60 10.42 0.24
C GLY A 45 -15.64 10.04 1.35
N SER A 46 -15.67 8.80 1.87
CA SER A 46 -14.69 8.32 2.86
C SER A 46 -13.25 8.44 2.34
N ILE A 47 -12.30 8.70 3.24
CA ILE A 47 -10.87 8.73 2.98
C ILE A 47 -10.25 7.47 3.57
N VAL A 48 -9.67 6.63 2.71
CA VAL A 48 -9.12 5.32 3.09
C VAL A 48 -7.63 5.27 2.81
N ALA A 49 -6.86 4.76 3.77
CA ALA A 49 -5.43 4.50 3.56
C ALA A 49 -5.18 3.01 3.23
N ASP A 50 -4.21 2.74 2.36
CA ASP A 50 -3.65 1.40 2.13
C ASP A 50 -2.16 1.41 2.49
N VAL A 51 -1.81 0.98 3.70
CA VAL A 51 -0.44 0.97 4.22
C VAL A 51 0.24 -0.34 3.82
N GLY A 52 1.36 -0.24 3.11
CA GLY A 52 1.95 -1.37 2.39
C GLY A 52 1.20 -1.70 1.10
N CYS A 53 0.77 -0.68 0.35
CA CYS A 53 -0.11 -0.86 -0.81
C CYS A 53 0.52 -1.64 -1.97
N GLY A 54 1.84 -1.85 -1.95
CA GLY A 54 2.61 -2.45 -3.03
C GLY A 54 2.34 -1.74 -4.36
N ASN A 55 1.99 -2.51 -5.39
CA ASN A 55 1.70 -1.99 -6.73
C ASN A 55 0.26 -1.45 -6.90
N GLY A 56 -0.45 -1.18 -5.79
CA GLY A 56 -1.78 -0.56 -5.80
C GLY A 56 -2.94 -1.52 -6.06
N LYS A 57 -2.82 -2.78 -5.63
CA LYS A 57 -3.82 -3.84 -5.87
C LYS A 57 -5.26 -3.44 -5.53
N TYR A 58 -5.47 -2.64 -4.49
CA TYR A 58 -6.80 -2.29 -3.99
C TYR A 58 -7.24 -0.85 -4.32
N LEU A 59 -6.32 0.01 -4.78
CA LEU A 59 -6.56 1.45 -4.92
C LEU A 59 -7.60 1.82 -6.01
N HIS A 60 -7.83 0.92 -6.97
CA HIS A 60 -8.86 1.08 -8.01
C HIS A 60 -10.27 0.69 -7.56
N ILE A 61 -10.45 0.10 -6.37
CA ILE A 61 -11.75 -0.41 -5.93
C ILE A 61 -12.57 0.73 -5.32
N ASN A 62 -13.86 0.80 -5.67
CA ASN A 62 -14.83 1.81 -5.21
C ASN A 62 -14.44 3.24 -5.64
N GLU A 63 -15.00 3.73 -6.75
CA GLU A 63 -14.74 5.09 -7.26
C GLU A 63 -15.41 6.19 -6.43
N SER A 64 -16.31 5.83 -5.50
CA SER A 64 -17.03 6.80 -4.67
C SER A 64 -16.26 7.23 -3.41
N ILE A 65 -15.07 6.67 -3.17
CA ILE A 65 -14.21 6.98 -2.01
C ILE A 65 -12.83 7.47 -2.46
N PHE A 66 -12.17 8.23 -1.59
CA PHE A 66 -10.78 8.66 -1.78
C PHE A 66 -9.85 7.63 -1.16
N LYS A 67 -8.79 7.24 -1.89
CA LYS A 67 -7.81 6.27 -1.41
C LYS A 67 -6.41 6.84 -1.52
N MET A 68 -5.60 6.64 -0.49
CA MET A 68 -4.18 6.97 -0.45
C MET A 68 -3.37 5.72 -0.11
N GLY A 69 -2.53 5.27 -1.04
CA GLY A 69 -1.61 4.17 -0.77
C GLY A 69 -0.27 4.68 -0.23
N CYS A 70 0.42 3.90 0.59
CA CYS A 70 1.83 4.11 0.78
C CYS A 70 2.60 2.82 0.98
N ASP A 71 3.86 2.81 0.58
CA ASP A 71 4.76 1.66 0.69
C ASP A 71 6.20 2.16 0.86
N VAL A 72 7.07 1.34 1.44
CA VAL A 72 8.50 1.66 1.60
C VAL A 72 9.29 1.31 0.33
N CYS A 73 8.76 0.44 -0.52
CA CYS A 73 9.40 -0.03 -1.74
C CYS A 73 9.15 0.92 -2.91
N ARG A 74 10.17 1.73 -3.24
CA ARG A 74 10.08 2.75 -4.29
C ARG A 74 9.59 2.23 -5.65
N PRO A 75 10.13 1.12 -6.20
CA PRO A 75 9.65 0.60 -7.48
C PRO A 75 8.16 0.19 -7.48
N LEU A 76 7.63 -0.29 -6.34
CA LEU A 76 6.21 -0.63 -6.22
C LEU A 76 5.34 0.62 -6.17
N VAL A 77 5.75 1.64 -5.42
CA VAL A 77 5.09 2.96 -5.39
C VAL A 77 5.08 3.58 -6.79
N ASP A 78 6.21 3.58 -7.50
CA ASP A 78 6.28 4.10 -8.87
C ASP A 78 5.35 3.34 -9.82
N SER A 79 5.21 2.01 -9.65
CA SER A 79 4.27 1.20 -10.43
C SER A 79 2.80 1.48 -10.10
N ALA A 80 2.47 1.81 -8.85
CA ALA A 80 1.11 2.20 -8.48
C ALA A 80 0.79 3.61 -9.00
N TRP A 81 1.74 4.53 -8.88
CA TRP A 81 1.63 5.89 -9.38
C TRP A 81 1.47 5.94 -10.90
N SER A 82 2.22 5.13 -11.66
CA SER A 82 2.10 5.08 -13.13
C SER A 82 0.74 4.58 -13.62
N ARG A 83 -0.05 3.95 -12.75
CA ARG A 83 -1.45 3.55 -13.00
C ARG A 83 -2.47 4.63 -12.62
N GLY A 84 -2.02 5.79 -12.16
CA GLY A 84 -2.87 6.91 -11.75
C GLY A 84 -3.38 6.81 -10.31
N HIS A 85 -2.73 6.03 -9.46
CA HIS A 85 -3.09 5.97 -8.03
C HIS A 85 -2.40 7.07 -7.22
N GLU A 86 -3.12 7.60 -6.23
CA GLU A 86 -2.57 8.48 -5.20
C GLU A 86 -1.73 7.66 -4.22
N VAL A 87 -0.40 7.80 -4.29
CA VAL A 87 0.53 7.01 -3.49
C VAL A 87 1.72 7.83 -2.97
N GLN A 88 2.29 7.39 -1.85
CA GLN A 88 3.47 7.99 -1.23
C GLN A 88 4.51 6.94 -0.85
N LEU A 89 5.79 7.31 -0.91
CA LEU A 89 6.86 6.55 -0.25
C LEU A 89 6.80 6.82 1.27
N CYS A 90 6.46 5.81 2.07
CA CYS A 90 6.30 5.94 3.51
C CYS A 90 6.91 4.75 4.26
N ASP A 91 7.34 4.99 5.50
CA ASP A 91 7.58 3.91 6.47
C ASP A 91 6.28 3.66 7.25
N GLY A 92 5.74 2.45 7.16
CA GLY A 92 4.50 2.06 7.86
C GLY A 92 4.58 2.15 9.39
N LEU A 93 5.80 2.16 9.96
CA LEU A 93 6.01 2.37 11.40
C LEU A 93 5.99 3.85 11.80
N ARG A 94 6.06 4.76 10.83
CA ARG A 94 6.15 6.22 11.03
C ARG A 94 5.36 6.95 9.94
N LEU A 95 4.04 6.75 9.95
CA LEU A 95 3.15 7.33 8.97
C LEU A 95 3.17 8.88 9.02
N PRO A 96 3.28 9.57 7.88
CA PRO A 96 3.32 11.03 7.82
C PRO A 96 1.92 11.67 7.84
N TYR A 97 0.97 11.05 8.53
CA TYR A 97 -0.43 11.44 8.55
C TYR A 97 -0.83 12.00 9.91
N ARG A 98 -1.87 12.83 9.92
CA ARG A 98 -2.47 13.31 11.17
C ARG A 98 -3.30 12.20 11.80
N ASP A 99 -3.32 12.15 13.13
CA ASP A 99 -4.16 11.20 13.85
C ASP A 99 -5.65 11.39 13.47
N GLY A 100 -6.34 10.26 13.25
CA GLY A 100 -7.77 10.25 12.95
C GLY A 100 -8.18 10.85 11.61
N CYS A 101 -7.27 11.00 10.64
CA CYS A 101 -7.59 11.60 9.34
C CYS A 101 -8.16 10.65 8.28
N PHE A 102 -8.21 9.35 8.55
CA PHE A 102 -8.78 8.34 7.67
C PHE A 102 -10.01 7.70 8.34
N ASP A 103 -11.05 7.46 7.55
CA ASP A 103 -12.27 6.77 7.99
C ASP A 103 -12.05 5.25 8.08
N ALA A 104 -11.13 4.72 7.27
CA ALA A 104 -10.73 3.31 7.27
C ALA A 104 -9.28 3.12 6.81
N MET A 105 -8.66 2.01 7.21
CA MET A 105 -7.30 1.64 6.77
C MET A 105 -7.20 0.16 6.39
N LEU A 106 -6.39 -0.11 5.37
CA LEU A 106 -5.84 -1.41 5.06
C LEU A 106 -4.38 -1.47 5.50
N SER A 107 -3.96 -2.62 6.00
CA SER A 107 -2.57 -2.95 6.32
C SER A 107 -2.42 -4.47 6.19
N ILE A 108 -2.23 -4.93 4.95
CA ILE A 108 -2.26 -6.35 4.58
C ILE A 108 -1.14 -6.66 3.57
N ALA A 109 -0.66 -7.91 3.58
CA ALA A 109 0.41 -8.42 2.71
C ALA A 109 -0.09 -9.42 1.64
#